data_AF-Q01PA5-F1
#
_entry.id   AF-Q01PA5-F1
#
_cell.length_a   1.000
_cell.length_b   1.000
_cell.length_c   1.000
_cell.angle_alpha   90.00
_cell.angle_beta   90.00
_cell.angle_gamma   90.00
#
_symmetry.space_group_name_H-M   'P 1'
#
loop_
_entity.id
_entity.type
_entity.pdbx_description
1 polymer ?
#
loop_
_entity_poly.entity_id
_entity_poly.type
_entity_poly.pdbx_seq_one_letter_code
_entity_poly.pdbx_strand_id
1 'polypeptide(L)'
;MLDYSKRQEVWRHLWDQLEKARYEQLIASACFDLLVKSGPSGLPHPDGSLRIQKASREANAALLQYMDALKRFRDFSLNGTVPEDLLPPRA
;
A
#
# COMPACT_ATOMS: atom_id res chain seq x y z
N MET A 1 22.19 12.29 -20.37
CA MET A 1 20.76 12.51 -20.67
C MET A 1 20.06 11.17 -20.47
N LEU A 2 19.31 10.98 -19.40
CA LEU A 2 18.52 9.74 -19.22
C LEU A 2 17.48 9.71 -20.33
N ASP A 3 17.57 8.67 -21.17
CA ASP A 3 16.68 8.40 -22.29
C ASP A 3 15.22 8.53 -21.84
N TYR A 4 14.39 9.26 -22.59
CA TYR A 4 12.99 9.52 -22.23
C TYR A 4 12.20 8.22 -22.07
N SER A 5 12.54 7.20 -22.87
CA SER A 5 11.95 5.86 -22.78
C SER A 5 12.21 5.20 -21.43
N LYS A 6 13.43 5.28 -20.90
CA LYS A 6 13.78 4.71 -19.58
C LYS A 6 13.03 5.39 -18.43
N ARG A 7 12.81 6.71 -18.52
CA ARG A 7 12.00 7.42 -17.52
C ARG A 7 10.53 7.01 -17.57
N GLN A 8 9.98 6.79 -18.77
CA GLN A 8 8.59 6.30 -18.90
C GLN A 8 8.41 4.87 -18.37
N GLU A 9 9.40 4.00 -18.56
CA GLU A 9 9.36 2.64 -18.01
C GLU A 9 9.38 2.64 -16.49
N VAL A 10 10.29 3.41 -15.88
CA VAL A 10 10.35 3.56 -14.42
C VAL A 10 9.07 4.21 -13.88
N TRP A 11 8.53 5.20 -14.59
CA TRP A 11 7.27 5.84 -14.22
C TRP A 11 6.10 4.84 -14.25
N ARG A 12 5.97 4.04 -15.31
CA ARG A 12 4.93 3.00 -15.41
C ARG A 12 5.07 1.96 -14.32
N HIS A 13 6.30 1.53 -14.02
CA HIS A 13 6.54 0.53 -12.99
C HIS A 13 6.16 1.05 -11.60
N LEU A 14 6.53 2.30 -11.28
CA LEU A 14 6.15 2.93 -10.02
C LEU A 14 4.64 3.17 -9.93
N TRP A 15 4.00 3.51 -11.05
CA TRP A 15 2.55 3.64 -11.12
C TRP A 15 1.84 2.31 -10.87
N ASP A 16 2.29 1.22 -11.50
CA ASP A 16 1.73 -0.12 -11.31
C ASP A 16 1.87 -0.61 -9.85
N GLN A 17 3.04 -0.38 -9.23
CA GLN A 17 3.24 -0.66 -7.80
C GLN A 17 2.31 0.14 -6.90
N LEU A 18 2.11 1.43 -7.20
CA LEU A 18 1.20 2.30 -6.45
C LEU A 18 -0.25 1.83 -6.58
N GLU A 19 -0.67 1.46 -7.79
CA GLU A 19 -2.03 1.03 -8.08
C GLU A 19 -2.32 -0.32 -7.43
N LYS A 20 -1.35 -1.24 -7.44
CA LYS A 20 -1.43 -2.51 -6.70
C LYS A 20 -1.54 -2.30 -5.19
N ALA A 21 -0.68 -1.47 -4.60
CA ALA A 21 -0.72 -1.16 -3.17
C ALA A 21 -2.05 -0.49 -2.77
N ARG A 22 -2.59 0.38 -3.64
CA ARG A 22 -3.91 0.97 -3.45
C ARG A 22 -5.02 -0.07 -3.46
N TYR A 23 -4.97 -1.03 -4.39
CA TYR A 23 -5.96 -2.09 -4.48
C TYR A 23 -5.93 -3.01 -3.24
N GLU A 24 -4.75 -3.38 -2.77
CA GLU A 24 -4.56 -4.16 -1.55
C GLU A 24 -5.09 -3.41 -0.30
N GLN A 25 -4.82 -2.10 -0.20
CA GLN A 25 -5.35 -1.26 0.87
C GLN A 25 -6.89 -1.17 0.82
N LEU A 26 -7.48 -1.04 -0.36
CA LEU A 26 -8.93 -0.98 -0.53
C LEU A 26 -9.59 -2.31 -0.09
N ILE A 27 -9.02 -3.45 -0.49
CA ILE A 27 -9.51 -4.77 -0.09
C ILE A 27 -9.40 -4.93 1.43
N ALA A 28 -8.25 -4.60 2.03
CA ALA A 28 -8.06 -4.71 3.47
C ALA A 28 -9.04 -3.82 4.25
N SER A 29 -9.28 -2.59 3.78
CA SER A 29 -10.27 -1.68 4.35
C SER A 29 -11.70 -2.23 4.22
N ALA A 30 -12.08 -2.75 3.05
CA ALA A 30 -13.40 -3.33 2.83
C ALA A 30 -13.63 -4.57 3.71
N CYS A 31 -12.61 -5.42 3.87
CA CYS A 31 -12.65 -6.55 4.80
C CYS A 31 -12.86 -6.09 6.24
N PHE A 32 -12.16 -5.05 6.69
CA PHE A 32 -12.36 -4.47 8.02
C PHE A 32 -13.78 -3.94 8.21
N ASP A 33 -14.30 -3.15 7.27
CA ASP A 33 -15.67 -2.61 7.32
C ASP A 33 -16.73 -3.71 7.38
N LEU A 34 -16.57 -4.78 6.60
CA LEU A 34 -17.46 -5.93 6.64
C LEU A 34 -17.39 -6.65 7.99
N LEU A 35 -16.20 -6.77 8.58
CA LEU A 35 -15.99 -7.45 9.85
C LEU A 35 -16.60 -6.65 11.01
N VAL A 36 -16.50 -5.33 10.97
CA VAL A 36 -17.16 -4.42 11.92
C VAL A 36 -18.68 -4.46 11.77
N LYS A 37 -19.21 -4.47 10.54
CA LYS A 37 -20.65 -4.54 10.26
C LYS A 37 -21.28 -5.90 10.56
N SER A 38 -20.50 -6.98 10.45
CA SER A 38 -20.96 -8.36 10.72
C SER A 38 -20.94 -8.74 12.21
N GLY A 39 -20.42 -7.86 13.08
CA GLY A 39 -20.41 -8.08 14.53
C GLY A 39 -21.84 -8.04 15.09
N PRO A 40 -22.34 -9.10 15.74
CA PRO A 40 -23.67 -9.09 16.31
C PRO A 40 -23.72 -8.05 17.44
N SER A 41 -24.74 -7.21 17.37
CA SER A 41 -25.22 -6.27 18.38
C SER A 41 -24.80 -6.61 19.81
N GLY A 42 -24.08 -5.69 20.45
CA GLY A 42 -24.15 -5.51 21.90
C GLY A 42 -22.93 -5.91 22.73
N LEU A 43 -22.10 -6.88 22.32
CA LEU A 43 -20.89 -7.26 23.07
C LEU A 43 -19.85 -7.90 22.16
N PRO A 44 -18.65 -7.31 22.01
CA PRO A 44 -17.62 -7.93 21.20
C PRO A 44 -17.13 -9.16 21.94
N HIS A 45 -17.48 -10.35 21.44
CA HIS A 45 -16.78 -11.58 21.84
C HIS A 45 -15.27 -11.34 21.72
N PRO A 46 -14.44 -11.82 22.65
CA PRO A 46 -12.98 -11.60 22.61
C PRO A 46 -12.36 -12.02 21.27
N ASP A 47 -12.92 -13.03 20.62
CA ASP A 47 -12.57 -13.48 19.27
C ASP A 47 -12.86 -12.42 18.17
N GLY A 48 -14.01 -11.75 18.26
CA GLY A 48 -14.38 -10.66 17.36
C GLY A 48 -13.46 -9.44 17.51
N SER A 49 -13.12 -9.07 18.75
CA SER A 49 -12.17 -7.97 19.03
C SER A 49 -10.78 -8.26 18.47
N LEU A 50 -10.28 -9.50 18.60
CA LEU A 50 -8.99 -9.91 18.07
C LEU A 50 -8.98 -9.90 16.54
N ARG A 51 -10.07 -10.36 15.89
CA ARG A 51 -10.21 -10.32 14.43
C ARG A 51 -10.27 -8.89 13.89
N ILE A 52 -10.99 -7.99 14.57
CA ILE A 52 -11.05 -6.56 14.22
C ILE A 52 -9.66 -5.91 14.39
N GLN A 53 -8.94 -6.19 15.49
CA GLN A 53 -7.57 -5.68 15.67
C GLN A 53 -6.61 -6.20 14.60
N LYS A 54 -6.69 -7.49 14.25
CA LYS A 54 -5.85 -8.08 13.21
C LYS A 54 -6.11 -7.43 11.85
N ALA A 55 -7.38 -7.33 11.45
CA ALA A 55 -7.78 -6.67 10.21
C ALA A 55 -7.37 -5.19 10.19
N SER A 56 -7.48 -4.49 11.33
CA SER A 56 -7.02 -3.10 11.47
C SER A 56 -5.50 -2.98 11.29
N ARG A 57 -4.70 -3.89 11.88
CA ARG A 57 -3.25 -3.92 11.69
C ARG A 57 -2.87 -4.19 10.23
N GLU A 58 -3.56 -5.13 9.57
CA GLU A 58 -3.33 -5.47 8.17
C GLU A 58 -3.68 -4.28 7.25
N ALA A 59 -4.80 -3.61 7.49
CA ALA A 59 -5.18 -2.41 6.74
C ALA A 59 -4.20 -1.25 6.95
N ASN A 60 -3.70 -1.08 8.19
CA ASN A 60 -2.73 -0.04 8.50
C ASN A 60 -1.35 -0.34 7.88
N ALA A 61 -0.93 -1.61 7.87
CA ALA A 61 0.29 -2.03 7.18
C ALA A 61 0.20 -1.79 5.66
N ALA A 62 -0.94 -2.14 5.04
CA ALA A 62 -1.18 -1.87 3.62
C ALA A 62 -1.19 -0.36 3.31
N LEU A 63 -1.77 0.46 4.20
CA LEU A 63 -1.75 1.91 4.08
C LEU A 63 -0.32 2.47 4.14
N LEU A 64 0.50 1.99 5.08
CA LEU A 64 1.90 2.40 5.19
C LEU A 64 2.69 2.05 3.91
N GLN A 65 2.45 0.87 3.33
CA GLN A 65 3.07 0.50 2.06
C GLN A 65 2.61 1.37 0.89
N TYR A 66 1.32 1.70 0.82
CA TYR A 66 0.81 2.65 -0.16
C TYR A 66 1.43 4.05 -0.01
N MET A 67 1.55 4.55 1.22
CA MET A 67 2.18 5.85 1.50
C MET A 67 3.66 5.87 1.10
N ASP A 68 4.39 4.77 1.34
CA ASP A 68 5.78 4.66 0.93
C ASP A 68 5.92 4.62 -0.60
N ALA A 69 5.09 3.82 -1.29
CA ALA A 69 5.02 3.80 -2.75
C ALA A 69 4.68 5.18 -3.34
N LEU A 70 3.74 5.90 -2.74
CA LEU A 70 3.35 7.24 -3.17
C LEU A 70 4.48 8.25 -2.98
N LYS A 71 5.21 8.16 -1.86
CA LYS A 71 6.38 9.00 -1.59
C LYS A 71 7.46 8.77 -2.64
N ARG A 72 7.77 7.51 -2.95
CA ARG A 72 8.73 7.11 -4.00
C ARG A 72 8.33 7.62 -5.39
N PHE A 73 7.06 7.49 -5.76
CA PHE A 73 6.52 8.00 -7.03
C PHE A 73 6.63 9.53 -7.11
N ARG A 74 6.32 10.22 -6.01
CA ARG A 74 6.43 11.67 -5.90
C ARG A 74 7.89 12.12 -6.02
N ASP A 75 8.81 11.47 -5.32
CA ASP A 75 10.25 11.79 -5.37
C ASP A 75 10.83 11.55 -6.77
N PHE A 76 10.45 10.46 -7.44
CA PHE A 76 10.86 10.23 -8.83
C PHE A 76 10.28 11.27 -9.80
N SER A 77 9.00 11.63 -9.65
CA SER A 77 8.34 12.59 -10.54
C SER A 77 8.81 14.04 -10.32
N LEU A 78 9.06 14.45 -9.08
CA LEU A 78 9.46 15.82 -8.74
C LEU A 78 10.96 16.05 -8.80
N ASN A 79 11.75 15.11 -8.27
CA ASN A 79 13.19 15.27 -8.09
C ASN A 79 14.01 14.46 -9.12
N GLY A 80 13.37 13.59 -9.91
CA GLY A 80 14.07 12.66 -10.80
C GLY A 80 14.88 11.60 -10.05
N THR A 81 14.66 11.46 -8.74
CA THR A 81 15.39 10.54 -7.87
C THR A 81 14.83 9.13 -8.04
N VAL A 82 15.66 8.21 -8.54
CA VAL A 82 15.29 6.80 -8.63
C VAL A 82 15.29 6.21 -7.23
N PRO A 83 14.17 5.61 -6.76
CA PRO A 83 14.11 4.99 -5.42
C PRO A 83 15.15 3.86 -5.28
N GLU A 84 15.80 3.76 -4.12
CA GLU A 84 16.82 2.72 -3.84
C GLU A 84 16.27 1.28 -3.94
N ASP A 85 14.97 1.10 -3.76
CA ASP A 85 14.26 -0.18 -3.93
C ASP A 85 14.29 -0.71 -5.38
N LEU A 86 14.49 0.19 -6.36
CA LEU A 86 14.70 -0.14 -7.77
C LEU A 86 16.18 -0.30 -8.13
N LEU A 87 17.08 0.04 -7.20
CA LEU A 87 18.47 -0.35 -7.33
C LEU A 87 18.54 -1.85 -7.01
N PRO A 88 19.25 -2.66 -7.81
CA PRO A 88 19.47 -4.06 -7.46
C PRO A 88 20.07 -4.10 -6.05
N PRO A 89 19.70 -5.10 -5.21
CA PRO A 89 20.32 -5.26 -3.90
C PRO A 89 21.83 -5.25 -4.13
N ARG A 90 22.52 -4.32 -3.44
CA ARG A 90 23.99 -4.25 -3.49
C ARG A 90 24.52 -5.63 -3.07
N ALA A 91 24.97 -6.40 -4.06
CA ALA A 91 25.74 -7.62 -3.88
C ALA A 91 27.21 -7.26 -3.62
#